data_AF-A0A2G6CC60-F1
#
_entry.id   AF-A0A2G6CC60-F1
#
_cell.length_a   1.000
_cell.length_b   1.000
_cell.length_c   1.000
_cell.angle_alpha   90.00
_cell.angle_beta   90.00
_cell.angle_gamma   90.00
#
_symmetry.space_group_name_H-M   'P 1'
#
loop_
_entity.id
_entity.type
_entity.pdbx_description
1 polymer ?
#
loop_
_entity_poly.entity_id
_entity_poly.type
_entity_poly.pdbx_seq_one_letter_code
_entity_poly.pdbx_strand_id
1 'polypeptide(L)'
;MSTLNKIYHDRVRAGDIHADPAQEAVLPVLEDIRHHLETARQKKRGILGGLFHKPEETPMGLYLWGGVGRGKSFLMDLFVDNIDIQGKRRVHFHAFMQEVHSAMHAARAG
;
A
#
# COMPACT_ATOMS: atom_id res chain seq x y z
N MET A 1 -15.86 -5.81 4.19
CA MET A 1 -14.80 -4.99 4.83
C MET A 1 -15.18 -3.53 4.69
N SER A 2 -14.83 -2.68 5.66
CA SER A 2 -15.08 -1.23 5.55
C SER A 2 -14.09 -0.62 4.54
N THR A 3 -14.55 0.30 3.69
CA THR A 3 -13.67 1.00 2.74
C THR A 3 -12.73 1.96 3.48
N LEU A 4 -11.59 2.29 2.88
CA LEU A 4 -10.66 3.29 3.46
C LEU A 4 -11.35 4.65 3.66
N ASN A 5 -12.22 5.04 2.74
CA ASN A 5 -13.02 6.25 2.85
C ASN A 5 -13.93 6.25 4.10
N LYS A 6 -14.63 5.13 4.35
CA LYS A 6 -15.46 5.00 5.55
C LYS A 6 -14.63 5.04 6.83
N ILE A 7 -13.50 4.33 6.89
CA ILE A 7 -12.63 4.29 8.08
C ILE A 7 -12.09 5.69 8.39
N TYR A 8 -11.66 6.43 7.36
CA TYR A 8 -11.21 7.80 7.49
C TYR A 8 -12.30 8.70 8.09
N HIS A 9 -13.51 8.71 7.51
CA HIS A 9 -14.59 9.55 8.01
C HIS A 9 -15.12 9.12 9.39
N ASP A 10 -15.04 7.83 9.73
CA ASP A 10 -15.34 7.36 11.08
C ASP A 10 -14.34 7.95 12.10
N ARG A 11 -13.04 8.00 11.77
CA ARG A 11 -12.02 8.66 12.62
C ARG A 11 -12.20 10.18 12.70
N VAL A 12 -12.62 10.83 11.60
CA VAL A 12 -13.00 12.26 11.62
C VAL A 12 -14.18 12.49 12.58
N ARG A 13 -15.22 11.66 12.49
CA ARG A 13 -16.41 11.77 13.37
C ARG A 13 -16.08 11.48 14.83
N ALA A 14 -15.12 10.59 15.09
CA ALA A 14 -14.62 10.31 16.44
C ALA A 14 -13.76 11.44 17.02
N GLY A 15 -13.26 12.35 16.18
CA GLY A 15 -12.35 13.43 16.60
C GLY A 15 -10.87 13.01 16.66
N ASP A 16 -10.52 11.81 16.20
CA ASP A 16 -9.14 11.30 16.19
C ASP A 16 -8.26 12.03 15.17
N ILE A 17 -8.88 12.52 14.09
CA ILE A 17 -8.22 13.24 13.00
C ILE A 17 -9.10 14.40 12.53
N HIS A 18 -8.47 15.41 11.91
CA HIS A 18 -9.17 16.48 11.21
C HIS A 18 -9.33 16.15 9.73
N ALA A 19 -10.50 16.46 9.17
CA ALA A 19 -10.72 16.31 7.74
C ALA A 19 -9.79 17.25 6.94
N ASP A 20 -9.04 16.67 6.01
CA ASP A 20 -8.23 17.39 5.01
C ASP A 20 -8.70 16.99 3.60
N PRO A 21 -9.20 17.93 2.77
CA PRO A 21 -9.62 17.64 1.40
C PRO A 21 -8.55 16.99 0.53
N ALA A 22 -7.27 17.29 0.75
CA ALA A 22 -6.18 16.69 0.01
C ALA A 22 -5.97 15.22 0.39
N GLN A 23 -6.25 14.85 1.64
CA GLN A 23 -6.23 13.46 2.08
C GLN A 23 -7.43 12.70 1.51
N GLU A 24 -8.62 13.30 1.55
CA GLU A 24 -9.85 12.72 1.01
C GLU A 24 -9.74 12.40 -0.48
N ALA A 25 -9.13 13.29 -1.27
CA ALA A 25 -8.88 13.09 -2.69
C ALA A 25 -8.01 11.85 -3.00
N VAL A 26 -7.19 11.40 -2.05
CA VAL A 26 -6.30 10.24 -2.20
C VAL A 26 -7.00 8.92 -1.88
N LEU A 27 -8.04 8.94 -1.04
CA LEU A 27 -8.70 7.72 -0.52
C LEU A 27 -9.23 6.80 -1.64
N PRO A 28 -9.86 7.30 -2.73
CA PRO A 28 -10.33 6.44 -3.81
C PRO A 28 -9.18 5.70 -4.54
N VAL A 29 -8.04 6.37 -4.73
CA VAL A 29 -6.87 5.77 -5.40
C VAL A 29 -6.24 4.68 -4.54
N LEU A 30 -6.13 4.92 -3.22
CA LEU A 30 -5.68 3.91 -2.28
C LEU A 30 -6.64 2.72 -2.19
N GLU A 31 -7.96 2.97 -2.25
CA GLU A 31 -8.97 1.91 -2.22
C GLU A 31 -8.90 1.03 -3.47
N ASP A 32 -8.67 1.63 -4.65
CA ASP A 32 -8.47 0.89 -5.91
C ASP A 32 -7.24 -0.02 -5.85
N ILE A 33 -6.10 0.52 -5.39
CA ILE A 33 -4.87 -0.27 -5.17
C ILE A 33 -5.13 -1.40 -4.15
N ARG A 34 -5.83 -1.11 -3.06
CA ARG A 34 -6.18 -2.10 -2.03
C ARG A 34 -6.98 -3.25 -2.63
N HIS A 35 -8.05 -2.94 -3.37
CA HIS A 35 -8.91 -3.92 -4.02
C HIS A 35 -8.13 -4.76 -5.03
N HIS A 36 -7.27 -4.14 -5.83
CA HIS A 36 -6.46 -4.85 -6.82
C HIS A 36 -5.48 -5.84 -6.16
N LEU A 37 -4.78 -5.42 -5.12
CA LEU A 37 -3.85 -6.28 -4.39
C LEU A 37 -4.55 -7.45 -3.66
N GLU A 38 -5.72 -7.20 -3.08
CA GLU A 38 -6.51 -8.23 -2.39
C GLU A 38 -7.13 -9.25 -3.36
N THR A 39 -7.53 -8.82 -4.57
CA THR A 39 -8.11 -9.70 -5.59
C THR A 39 -7.06 -10.53 -6.33
N ALA A 40 -5.88 -9.96 -6.61
CA ALA A 40 -4.75 -10.72 -7.18
C ALA A 40 -4.37 -11.91 -6.28
N ARG A 41 -4.40 -11.74 -4.95
CA ARG A 41 -4.19 -12.83 -3.97
C ARG A 41 -5.15 -14.00 -4.16
N GLN A 42 -6.39 -13.73 -4.57
CA GLN A 42 -7.44 -14.76 -4.65
C GLN A 42 -7.30 -15.68 -5.87
N LYS A 43 -6.55 -15.26 -6.90
CA LYS A 43 -6.27 -16.07 -8.09
C LYS A 43 -5.20 -17.12 -7.76
N LYS A 44 -5.59 -18.17 -7.04
CA LYS A 44 -4.75 -19.36 -6.84
C LYS A 44 -4.34 -19.91 -8.21
N ARG A 45 -3.02 -20.01 -8.45
CA ARG A 45 -2.46 -20.74 -9.60
C ARG A 45 -2.86 -22.20 -9.46
N GLY A 46 -3.91 -22.62 -10.15
CA GLY A 46 -4.25 -24.04 -10.28
C GLY A 46 -3.11 -24.80 -10.96
N ILE A 47 -2.99 -26.10 -10.65
CA ILE A 47 -1.90 -26.99 -11.12
C ILE A 47 -1.89 -27.15 -12.66
N LEU A 48 -2.97 -26.73 -13.35
CA LEU A 48 -3.11 -26.73 -14.81
C LEU A 48 -2.93 -25.34 -15.47
N GLY A 49 -2.65 -24.29 -14.70
CA GLY A 49 -2.65 -22.88 -15.15
C GLY A 49 -1.39 -22.42 -15.89
N GLY A 50 -0.48 -23.32 -16.26
CA GLY A 50 0.83 -22.98 -16.84
C GLY A 50 0.82 -22.62 -18.33
N LEU A 51 -0.23 -22.99 -19.09
CA LEU A 51 -0.20 -22.91 -20.55
C LEU A 51 -0.87 -21.65 -21.14
N PHE A 52 -1.60 -20.88 -20.32
CA PHE A 52 -2.20 -19.60 -20.71
C PHE A 52 -1.92 -18.55 -19.63
N HIS A 53 -0.65 -18.17 -19.51
CA HIS A 53 -0.23 -17.12 -18.59
C HIS A 53 -0.64 -15.75 -19.16
N LYS A 54 -1.84 -15.28 -18.83
CA LYS A 54 -2.15 -13.86 -19.01
C LYS A 54 -1.31 -13.09 -17.99
N PRO A 55 -0.49 -12.10 -18.41
CA PRO A 55 0.26 -11.28 -17.47
C PRO A 55 -0.75 -10.68 -16.49
N GLU A 56 -0.52 -10.92 -15.20
CA GLU A 56 -1.36 -10.34 -14.16
C GLU A 56 -1.08 -8.84 -14.16
N GLU A 57 -2.08 -8.04 -14.53
CA GLU A 57 -1.99 -6.58 -14.47
C GLU A 57 -1.62 -6.24 -13.04
N THR A 58 -0.41 -5.72 -12.80
CA THR A 58 0.02 -5.27 -11.48
C THR A 58 -0.44 -3.81 -11.36
N PRO A 59 -1.10 -3.42 -10.26
CA PRO A 59 -1.60 -2.05 -10.16
C PRO A 59 -0.39 -1.12 -10.10
N MET A 60 -0.48 0.04 -10.76
CA MET A 60 0.55 1.06 -10.58
C MET A 60 0.57 1.53 -9.13
N GLY A 61 1.78 1.70 -8.58
CA GLY A 61 1.94 2.24 -7.24
C GLY A 61 1.54 3.71 -7.15
N LEU A 62 1.38 4.21 -5.92
CA LEU A 62 1.04 5.60 -5.65
C LEU A 62 2.23 6.35 -5.03
N TYR A 63 2.61 7.46 -5.65
CA TYR A 63 3.62 8.37 -5.11
C TYR A 63 2.96 9.61 -4.49
N LEU A 64 2.86 9.63 -3.16
CA LEU A 64 2.29 10.76 -2.42
C LEU A 64 3.34 11.83 -2.13
N TRP A 65 3.12 13.03 -2.64
CA TRP A 65 3.96 14.20 -2.40
C TRP A 65 3.14 15.41 -1.95
N GLY A 66 3.79 16.36 -1.31
CA GLY A 66 3.14 17.55 -0.77
C GLY A 66 3.81 18.05 0.51
N GLY A 67 3.29 19.15 1.07
CA GLY A 67 3.87 19.85 2.21
C GLY A 67 4.13 18.98 3.46
N VAL A 68 5.09 19.40 4.29
CA VAL A 68 5.38 18.78 5.59
C VAL A 68 4.14 18.89 6.49
N GLY A 69 3.88 17.86 7.32
CA GLY A 69 2.74 17.86 8.25
C GLY A 69 1.37 17.56 7.65
N ARG A 70 1.25 17.32 6.34
CA ARG A 70 -0.04 17.05 5.65
C ARG A 70 -0.59 15.62 5.81
N GLY A 71 -0.08 14.82 6.75
CA GLY A 71 -0.62 13.49 7.03
C GLY A 71 -0.31 12.40 6.00
N LYS A 72 0.71 12.55 5.15
CA LYS A 72 1.13 11.50 4.19
C LYS A 72 1.45 10.16 4.89
N SER A 73 2.17 10.22 6.01
CA SER A 73 2.48 9.03 6.81
C SER A 73 1.22 8.39 7.40
N PHE A 74 0.27 9.21 7.84
CA PHE A 74 -1.03 8.74 8.32
C PHE A 74 -1.82 8.01 7.21
N LEU A 75 -1.86 8.54 5.99
CA LEU A 75 -2.50 7.85 4.86
C LEU A 75 -1.85 6.49 4.56
N MET A 76 -0.52 6.42 4.65
CA MET A 76 0.21 5.16 4.52
C MET A 76 -0.16 4.17 5.64
N ASP A 77 -0.28 4.63 6.88
CA ASP A 77 -0.69 3.80 8.03
C ASP A 77 -2.10 3.28 7.84
N LEU A 78 -3.05 4.18 7.51
CA LEU A 78 -4.43 3.83 7.21
C LEU A 78 -4.52 2.74 6.13
N PHE A 79 -3.72 2.84 5.06
CA PHE A 79 -3.69 1.85 3.99
C PHE A 79 -3.08 0.51 4.47
N VAL A 80 -1.89 0.54 5.07
CA VAL A 80 -1.17 -0.67 5.49
C VAL A 80 -1.94 -1.43 6.58
N ASP A 81 -2.62 -0.75 7.49
CA ASP A 81 -3.39 -1.37 8.56
C ASP A 81 -4.64 -2.10 8.03
N ASN A 82 -5.20 -1.64 6.90
CA ASN A 82 -6.50 -2.11 6.39
C ASN A 82 -6.43 -2.92 5.09
N ILE A 83 -5.24 -3.18 4.57
CA ILE A 83 -5.05 -4.10 3.42
C ILE A 83 -4.91 -5.56 3.89
N ASP A 84 -5.75 -6.45 3.37
CA ASP A 84 -5.71 -7.89 3.64
C ASP A 84 -4.79 -8.62 2.65
N ILE A 85 -3.48 -8.43 2.81
CA ILE A 85 -2.46 -9.24 2.12
C ILE A 85 -1.44 -9.81 3.11
N GLN A 86 -0.96 -11.01 2.81
CA GLN A 86 0.18 -11.61 3.49
C GLN A 86 1.48 -11.10 2.84
N GLY A 87 2.55 -10.96 3.62
CA GLY A 87 3.84 -10.51 3.08
C GLY A 87 3.89 -9.01 2.71
N LYS A 88 3.20 -8.15 3.46
CA LYS A 88 3.36 -6.70 3.38
C LYS A 88 4.44 -6.20 4.33
N ARG A 89 5.15 -5.15 3.93
CA ARG A 89 6.18 -4.51 4.74
C ARG A 89 6.11 -2.99 4.61
N ARG A 90 6.00 -2.30 5.74
CA ARG A 90 6.12 -0.84 5.82
C ARG A 90 7.55 -0.48 6.21
N VAL A 91 8.18 0.41 5.45
CA VAL A 91 9.57 0.85 5.70
C VAL A 91 9.69 2.35 5.54
N HIS A 92 10.57 2.95 6.34
CA HIS A 92 11.05 4.31 6.09
C HIS A 92 12.15 4.26 5.02
N PHE A 93 12.13 5.23 4.10
CA PHE A 93 13.03 5.25 2.95
C PHE A 93 14.51 5.09 3.32
N HIS A 94 14.99 5.77 4.37
CA HIS A 94 16.39 5.68 4.77
C HIS A 94 16.78 4.28 5.26
N ALA A 95 15.96 3.66 6.10
CA ALA A 95 16.17 2.29 6.57
C ALA A 95 16.16 1.30 5.41
N PHE A 96 15.23 1.48 4.47
CA PHE A 96 15.18 0.67 3.25
C PHE A 96 16.46 0.81 2.41
N MET A 97 16.96 2.03 2.20
CA MET A 97 18.19 2.24 1.45
C MET A 97 19.41 1.63 2.14
N GLN A 98 19.51 1.72 3.46
CA GLN A 98 20.59 1.06 4.23
C GLN A 98 20.58 -0.47 4.04
N GLU A 99 19.39 -1.09 4.04
CA GLU A 99 19.25 -2.52 3.79
C GLU A 99 19.66 -2.91 2.37
N VAL A 100 19.24 -2.13 1.38
CA VAL A 100 19.63 -2.33 -0.03
C VAL A 100 21.15 -2.24 -0.17
N HIS A 101 21.78 -1.22 0.41
CA HIS A 101 23.24 -1.08 0.37
C HIS A 101 23.95 -2.27 1.02
N SER A 102 23.47 -2.71 2.19
CA SER A 102 24.03 -3.85 2.91
C SER A 102 23.93 -5.15 2.09
N ALA A 103 22.77 -5.40 1.47
CA ALA A 103 22.55 -6.55 0.60
C ALA A 103 23.45 -6.51 -0.65
N MET A 104 23.63 -5.34 -1.26
CA MET A 104 24.54 -5.16 -2.39
C MET A 104 26.00 -5.44 -2.03
N HIS A 105 26.44 -5.04 -0.83
CA HIS A 105 27.79 -5.34 -0.36
C HIS A 105 27.99 -6.84 -0.12
N ALA A 106 27.04 -7.51 0.53
CA ALA A 106 27.10 -8.96 0.77
C ALA A 106 27.13 -9.76 -0.55
N ALA A 107 26.30 -9.38 -1.52
CA ALA A 107 26.26 -10.05 -2.83
C ALA A 107 27.54 -9.90 -3.67
N ARG A 108 28.39 -8.90 -3.36
CA ARG A 108 29.68 -8.68 -4.02
C ARG A 108 30.86 -9.34 -3.30
N ALA A 109 30.65 -9.80 -2.07
CA ALA A 109 31.69 -10.37 -1.23
C ALA A 109 31.81 -11.91 -1.36
N GLY A 110 30.88 -12.54 -2.10
CA GLY A 110 30.97 -13.94 -2.56
C GLY A 110 31.23 -14.00 -4.05
#